data_AF-A0A957P8X6-F1
#
_entry.id   AF-A0A957P8X6-F1
#
_cell.length_a   1.000
_cell.length_b   1.000
_cell.length_c   1.000
_cell.angle_alpha   90.00
_cell.angle_beta   90.00
_cell.angle_gamma   90.00
#
_symmetry.space_group_name_H-M   'P 1'
#
loop_
_entity.id
_entity.type
_entity.pdbx_description
1 polymer ?
#
loop_
_entity_poly.entity_id
_entity_poly.type
_entity_poly.pdbx_seq_one_letter_code
_entity_poly.pdbx_strand_id
1 'polypeptide(L)'
;MTKRNPCLTCGACCAHYLVTFYWAEGSDAGGQVPVELTVDIDHSRRAMRGTTDKSCTRCVALDGIVGFAVRCSIFGYRPSLCGEFPASWADG
;
A
#
# COMPACT_ATOMS: atom_id res chain seq x y z
N MET A 1 -5.40 9.65 22.32
CA MET A 1 -6.26 9.72 21.11
C MET A 1 -5.61 8.88 20.01
N THR A 2 -6.11 7.68 19.77
CA THR A 2 -5.61 6.80 18.70
C THR A 2 -5.85 7.52 17.37
N LYS A 3 -4.79 8.04 16.72
CA LYS A 3 -4.88 8.60 15.37
C LYS A 3 -5.51 7.52 14.49
N ARG A 4 -6.80 7.68 14.17
CA ARG A 4 -7.48 6.84 13.18
C ARG A 4 -6.65 6.96 11.92
N ASN A 5 -6.01 5.86 11.52
CA ASN A 5 -5.11 5.91 10.39
C ASN A 5 -5.95 6.29 9.16
N PRO A 6 -5.65 7.42 8.51
CA PRO A 6 -6.45 7.91 7.39
C PRO A 6 -6.45 6.94 6.19
N CYS A 7 -5.46 6.07 6.10
CA CYS A 7 -5.46 4.98 5.13
C CYS A 7 -6.65 4.01 5.34
N LEU A 8 -7.27 3.99 6.52
CA LEU A 8 -8.47 3.21 6.87
C LEU A 8 -9.78 3.91 6.46
N THR A 9 -9.73 5.10 5.85
CA THR A 9 -10.93 5.80 5.39
C THR A 9 -10.86 6.34 3.96
N CYS A 10 -9.71 6.74 3.38
CA CYS A 10 -9.69 7.07 1.92
C CYS A 10 -9.32 5.91 1.01
N GLY A 11 -8.31 5.10 1.35
CA GLY A 11 -7.76 4.09 0.44
C GLY A 11 -7.19 4.66 -0.87
N ALA A 12 -7.07 5.99 -1.01
CA ALA A 12 -6.71 6.68 -2.24
C ALA A 12 -5.29 6.31 -2.71
N CYS A 13 -4.33 6.20 -1.77
CA CYS A 13 -2.98 5.73 -2.07
C CYS A 13 -2.96 4.33 -2.70
N CYS A 14 -3.80 3.43 -2.20
CA CYS A 14 -3.90 2.05 -2.68
C CYS A 14 -4.74 1.90 -3.96
N ALA A 15 -5.55 2.89 -4.34
CA ALA A 15 -6.48 2.83 -5.47
C ALA A 15 -6.12 3.76 -6.64
N HIS A 16 -5.03 4.52 -6.52
CA HIS A 16 -4.66 5.48 -7.54
C HIS A 16 -3.16 5.60 -7.77
N TYR A 17 -2.34 5.24 -6.78
CA TYR A 17 -0.90 5.39 -6.85
C TYR A 17 -0.18 4.05 -6.93
N LEU A 18 0.88 4.03 -7.72
CA LEU A 18 1.84 2.94 -7.75
C LEU A 18 2.59 2.93 -6.41
N VAL A 19 2.42 1.86 -5.64
CA VAL A 19 3.13 1.68 -4.37
C VAL A 19 4.39 0.88 -4.64
N THR A 20 5.47 1.57 -5.04
CA THR A 20 6.81 0.97 -5.12
C THR A 20 7.54 1.08 -3.80
N PHE A 21 8.38 0.12 -3.43
CA PHE A 21 9.23 0.14 -2.24
C PHE A 21 10.51 -0.68 -2.47
N TYR A 22 11.47 -0.61 -1.54
CA TYR A 22 12.74 -1.31 -1.68
C TYR A 22 12.54 -2.82 -1.56
N TRP A 23 13.17 -3.60 -2.46
CA TRP A 23 12.97 -5.06 -2.51
C TRP A 23 13.24 -5.75 -1.15
N ALA A 24 14.18 -5.22 -0.34
CA ALA A 24 14.53 -5.80 0.95
C ALA A 24 13.46 -5.63 2.05
N GLU A 25 12.42 -4.81 1.82
CA GLU A 25 11.28 -4.77 2.75
C GLU A 25 10.35 -5.99 2.58
N GLY A 26 10.56 -6.80 1.53
CA GLY A 26 9.87 -8.06 1.32
C GLY A 26 10.22 -9.12 2.37
N SER A 27 9.25 -9.98 2.67
CA SER A 27 9.36 -11.06 3.66
C SER A 27 10.44 -12.09 3.31
N ASP A 28 10.79 -12.24 2.03
CA ASP A 28 11.88 -13.10 1.54
C ASP A 28 13.28 -12.50 1.76
N ALA A 29 13.37 -11.19 1.99
CA ALA A 29 14.62 -10.45 2.13
C ALA A 29 14.88 -9.95 3.56
N GLY A 30 14.08 -10.39 4.53
CA GLY A 30 14.19 -10.02 5.95
C GLY A 30 13.29 -8.85 6.37
N GLY A 31 12.47 -8.33 5.46
CA GLY A 31 11.44 -7.35 5.78
C GLY A 31 10.13 -7.99 6.22
N GLN A 32 9.07 -7.18 6.30
CA GLN A 32 7.76 -7.59 6.81
C GLN A 32 6.69 -7.72 5.72
N VAL A 33 6.95 -7.19 4.51
CA VAL A 33 5.93 -7.11 3.45
C VAL A 33 5.78 -8.46 2.77
N PRO A 34 4.58 -9.07 2.75
CA PRO A 34 4.39 -10.39 2.15
C PRO A 34 4.67 -10.36 0.65
N VAL A 35 5.71 -11.09 0.23
CA VAL A 35 6.18 -11.11 -1.17
C VAL A 35 5.10 -11.52 -2.16
N GLU A 36 4.16 -12.38 -1.74
CA GLU A 36 3.04 -12.88 -2.54
C GLU A 36 2.13 -11.75 -3.06
N LEU A 37 2.00 -10.68 -2.26
CA LEU A 37 1.19 -9.50 -2.58
C LEU A 37 1.97 -8.44 -3.39
N THR A 38 3.19 -8.77 -3.82
CA THR A 38 4.11 -7.85 -4.48
C THR A 38 4.51 -8.38 -5.85
N VAL A 39 5.03 -7.48 -6.68
CA VAL A 39 5.57 -7.77 -8.01
C VAL A 39 6.91 -7.05 -8.16
N ASP A 40 7.90 -7.73 -8.72
CA ASP A 40 9.19 -7.12 -9.04
C ASP A 40 9.02 -6.13 -10.20
N ILE A 41 9.54 -4.91 -9.99
CA ILE A 41 9.59 -3.88 -11.05
C ILE A 41 10.99 -3.87 -11.64
N ASP A 42 12.00 -3.83 -10.78
CA ASP A 42 13.42 -3.76 -11.12
C ASP A 42 14.26 -4.49 -10.07
N HIS A 43 15.56 -4.63 -10.34
CA HIS A 43 16.55 -5.25 -9.45
C HIS A 43 16.61 -4.66 -8.02
N SER A 44 16.13 -3.42 -7.82
CA SER A 44 16.18 -2.71 -6.54
C SER A 44 14.81 -2.40 -5.94
N ARG A 45 13.71 -2.65 -6.68
CA ARG A 45 12.39 -2.17 -6.30
C ARG A 45 11.30 -3.19 -6.60
N ARG A 46 10.35 -3.27 -5.68
CA ARG A 46 9.10 -4.01 -5.83
C ARG A 46 7.93 -3.07 -5.76
N ALA A 47 6.80 -3.48 -6.30
CA ALA A 47 5.55 -2.78 -6.13
C ALA A 47 4.49 -3.69 -5.54
N MET A 48 3.49 -3.11 -4.89
CA MET A 48 2.30 -3.86 -4.52
C MET A 48 1.55 -4.31 -5.78
N ARG A 49 1.20 -5.59 -5.84
CA ARG A 49 0.45 -6.18 -6.94
C ARG A 49 -0.86 -5.43 -7.16
N GLY A 50 -1.19 -5.20 -8.43
CA GLY A 50 -2.38 -4.46 -8.86
C GLY A 50 -2.21 -2.94 -8.90
N THR A 51 -1.16 -2.38 -8.27
CA THR A 51 -0.84 -0.95 -8.44
C THR A 51 0.00 -0.63 -9.68
N THR A 52 0.47 -1.65 -10.38
CA THR A 52 1.25 -1.56 -11.62
C THR A 52 0.39 -1.44 -12.88
N ASP A 53 -0.90 -1.76 -12.77
CA ASP A 53 -1.83 -1.69 -13.89
C ASP A 53 -2.24 -0.24 -14.14
N LYS A 54 -2.05 0.26 -15.36
CA LYS A 54 -2.35 1.65 -15.72
C LYS A 54 -3.84 1.92 -15.90
N SER A 55 -4.66 0.88 -16.08
CA SER A 55 -6.08 0.99 -16.38
C SER A 55 -6.97 0.83 -15.14
N CYS A 56 -6.50 0.10 -14.13
CA CYS A 56 -7.20 -0.15 -12.89
C CYS A 56 -6.20 -0.33 -11.72
N THR A 57 -5.49 0.75 -11.37
CA THR A 57 -4.57 0.77 -10.23
C THR A 57 -5.31 0.43 -8.93
N ARG A 58 -5.17 -0.80 -8.45
CA ARG A 58 -5.76 -1.21 -7.17
C ARG A 58 -4.86 -2.20 -6.48
N CYS A 59 -4.32 -1.81 -5.33
CA CYS A 59 -3.52 -2.67 -4.48
C CYS A 59 -4.33 -3.89 -4.05
N VAL A 60 -3.75 -5.07 -4.22
CA VAL A 60 -4.35 -6.33 -3.78
C VAL A 60 -4.65 -6.36 -2.28
N ALA A 61 -3.90 -5.60 -1.48
CA ALA A 61 -4.11 -5.52 -0.04
C ALA A 61 -5.28 -4.60 0.37
N LEU A 62 -5.87 -3.85 -0.56
CA LEU A 62 -6.98 -2.93 -0.29
C LEU A 62 -8.30 -3.67 -0.24
N ASP A 63 -8.80 -3.85 0.98
CA ASP A 63 -10.12 -4.41 1.26
C ASP A 63 -11.15 -3.29 1.40
N GLY A 64 -12.37 -3.51 0.87
CA GLY A 64 -13.47 -2.53 0.91
C GLY A 64 -13.64 -1.68 -0.35
N ILE A 65 -14.39 -0.59 -0.25
CA ILE A 65 -14.80 0.28 -1.38
C ILE A 65 -14.33 1.70 -1.12
N VAL A 66 -13.50 2.22 -2.04
CA VAL A 66 -12.99 3.60 -2.01
C VAL A 66 -14.17 4.58 -1.98
N GLY A 67 -14.15 5.53 -1.04
CA GLY A 67 -15.24 6.47 -0.82
C GLY A 67 -16.33 6.00 0.15
N PHE A 68 -16.31 4.74 0.59
CA PHE A 68 -17.22 4.21 1.62
C PHE A 68 -16.47 3.75 2.87
N ALA A 69 -15.84 2.58 2.79
CA ALA A 69 -15.12 1.96 3.88
C ALA A 69 -14.02 1.09 3.28
N VAL A 70 -12.78 1.35 3.70
CA VAL A 70 -11.59 0.67 3.19
C VAL A 70 -10.67 0.31 4.33
N ARG A 71 -9.91 -0.76 4.18
CA ARG A 71 -8.82 -1.11 5.09
C ARG A 71 -7.70 -1.80 4.34
N CYS A 72 -6.49 -1.67 4.87
CA CYS A 72 -5.39 -2.51 4.43
C CYS A 72 -5.47 -3.85 5.17
N SER A 73 -5.53 -4.95 4.44
CA SER A 73 -5.52 -6.31 5.02
C SER A 73 -4.19 -6.63 5.71
N ILE A 74 -3.09 -6.03 5.27
CA ILE A 74 -1.73 -6.21 5.81
C ILE A 74 -1.25 -5.01 6.64
N PHE A 75 -2.16 -4.33 7.35
CA PHE A 75 -1.83 -3.10 8.07
C PHE A 75 -0.68 -3.24 9.09
N GLY A 76 -0.42 -4.43 9.63
CA GLY A 76 0.75 -4.69 10.50
C GLY A 76 2.05 -4.98 9.76
N TYR A 77 2.00 -5.17 8.45
CA TYR A 77 3.07 -5.70 7.59
C TYR A 77 3.27 -4.83 6.33
N ARG A 78 2.98 -3.52 6.44
CA ARG A 78 3.02 -2.61 5.29
C ARG A 78 4.47 -2.25 4.95
N PRO A 79 4.76 -1.87 3.70
CA PRO A 79 6.03 -1.24 3.37
C PRO A 79 6.14 0.11 4.09
N SER A 80 7.37 0.58 4.31
CA SER A 80 7.64 1.84 5.01
C SER A 80 6.93 3.02 4.34
N LEU A 81 6.90 3.04 3.00
CA LEU A 81 6.19 4.04 2.21
C LEU A 81 4.68 4.13 2.50
N CYS A 82 4.02 3.02 2.85
CA CYS A 82 2.61 3.05 3.26
C CYS A 82 2.42 3.51 4.72
N GLY A 83 3.47 3.46 5.54
CA GLY A 83 3.48 3.94 6.92
C GLY A 83 3.80 5.43 7.03
N GLU A 84 4.62 5.96 6.12
CA GLU A 84 5.09 7.35 6.14
C GLU A 84 4.13 8.36 5.49
N PHE A 85 3.20 7.92 4.63
CA PHE A 85 2.28 8.84 3.95
C PHE A 85 1.17 9.35 4.89
N PRO A 86 1.05 10.69 5.08
CA PRO A 86 -0.10 11.27 5.78
C PRO A 86 -1.39 11.10 4.96
N ALA A 87 -2.55 11.32 5.61
CA ALA A 87 -3.84 11.33 4.91
C ALA A 87 -3.79 12.28 3.72
N SER A 88 -4.36 11.89 2.58
CA SER A 88 -4.51 12.79 1.43
C SER A 88 -5.38 14.03 1.73
N TRP A 89 -6.15 14.02 2.83
CA TRP A 89 -6.98 15.16 3.27
C TRP A 89 -6.42 15.87 4.52
N ALA A 90 -5.23 15.51 4.99
CA ALA A 90 -4.63 16.17 6.16
C ALA A 90 -4.13 17.59 5.85
N ASP A 91 -4.06 17.97 4.57
CA ASP A 91 -3.57 19.26 4.07
C ASP A 91 -4.62 19.97 3.18
N GLY A 92 -5.92 19.72 3.43
CA GLY A 92 -7.04 20.31 2.69
C GLY A 92 -8.12 20.87 3.59
#